data_AF-A0A257DF14-F1
#
_entry.id   AF-A0A257DF14-F1
#
_cell.length_a   1.000
_cell.length_b   1.000
_cell.length_c   1.000
_cell.angle_alpha   90.00
_cell.angle_beta   90.00
_cell.angle_gamma   90.00
#
_symmetry.space_group_name_H-M   'P 1'
#
loop_
_entity.id
_entity.type
_entity.pdbx_description
1 polymer ?
#
loop_
_entity_poly.entity_id
_entity_poly.type
_entity_poly.pdbx_seq_one_letter_code
_entity_poly.pdbx_strand_id
1 'polypeptide(L)'
;MKLTLKMIAIAAAIASMAGAAHADLTPANTGNGSLAVVAFNTATRDFYIRDTGFFINSFLPTGITTLPGDGNAIGDKTPETGLMLNKTNTTSFADPTFGTWLGAQDATSVRWFVTASDSISTTQSGGVARAITSSATALTASNGQVGNYAASGNAGNLNTLAGGTPFSLSFSAHTGAPGTFDSNFGLGSLSLASLNQSVGLYYLVRAQPTGGLANPASVIQYGNTTGFAAVTLASNGDFSYSLAGAPAAPVPEPSTVWLMGAGLIGAVGALRRRKSADQA
;
A
#
# COMPACT_ATOMS: atom_id res chain seq x y z
N MET A 1 -47.79 -7.76 -20.69
CA MET A 1 -46.91 -8.03 -19.52
C MET A 1 -45.48 -7.55 -19.86
N LYS A 2 -44.96 -6.54 -19.14
CA LYS A 2 -43.65 -5.88 -19.39
C LYS A 2 -42.73 -5.89 -18.14
N LEU A 3 -43.00 -6.76 -17.17
CA LEU A 3 -42.31 -6.79 -15.87
C LEU A 3 -41.08 -7.72 -15.82
N THR A 4 -40.91 -8.61 -16.80
CA THR A 4 -39.86 -9.64 -16.77
C THR A 4 -38.47 -9.10 -17.10
N LEU A 5 -38.34 -8.10 -17.98
CA LEU A 5 -37.03 -7.60 -18.39
C LEU A 5 -36.34 -6.74 -17.30
N LYS A 6 -37.13 -6.01 -16.49
CA LYS A 6 -36.58 -5.13 -15.44
C LYS A 6 -36.05 -5.90 -14.24
N MET A 7 -36.69 -7.00 -13.86
CA MET A 7 -36.21 -7.85 -12.75
C MET A 7 -34.94 -8.63 -13.10
N ILE A 8 -34.79 -9.07 -14.36
CA ILE A 8 -33.56 -9.76 -14.80
C ILE A 8 -32.36 -8.81 -14.79
N ALA A 9 -32.53 -7.54 -15.17
CA ALA A 9 -31.46 -6.54 -15.10
C ALA A 9 -31.04 -6.21 -13.66
N ILE A 10 -31.98 -6.17 -12.72
CA ILE A 10 -31.68 -5.94 -11.29
C ILE A 10 -31.01 -7.17 -10.67
N ALA A 11 -31.44 -8.39 -11.01
CA ALA A 11 -30.79 -9.61 -10.54
C ALA A 11 -29.36 -9.77 -11.11
N ALA A 12 -29.14 -9.40 -12.37
CA ALA A 12 -27.81 -9.37 -12.97
C ALA A 12 -26.92 -8.30 -12.33
N ALA A 13 -27.46 -7.12 -12.01
CA ALA A 13 -26.74 -6.09 -11.26
C ALA A 13 -26.36 -6.57 -9.85
N ILE A 14 -27.28 -7.19 -9.11
CA ILE A 14 -27.01 -7.71 -7.76
C ILE A 14 -26.02 -8.89 -7.79
N ALA A 15 -26.11 -9.79 -8.79
CA ALA A 15 -25.15 -10.87 -8.97
C ALA A 15 -23.76 -10.37 -9.41
N SER A 16 -23.69 -9.28 -10.18
CA SER A 16 -22.41 -8.62 -10.51
C SER A 16 -21.81 -7.81 -9.35
N MET A 17 -22.60 -7.50 -8.32
CA MET A 17 -22.15 -6.86 -7.08
C MET A 17 -21.75 -7.86 -5.98
N ALA A 18 -21.95 -9.16 -6.19
CA ALA A 18 -21.52 -10.23 -5.27
C ALA A 18 -20.09 -10.74 -5.56
N GLY A 19 -19.28 -9.98 -6.30
CA GLY A 19 -17.91 -10.32 -6.66
C GLY A 19 -16.90 -9.80 -5.63
N ALA A 20 -16.66 -10.57 -4.58
CA ALA A 20 -15.40 -10.49 -3.86
C ALA A 20 -15.00 -11.91 -3.48
N ALA A 21 -14.05 -12.48 -4.22
CA ALA A 21 -13.36 -13.66 -3.73
C ALA A 21 -12.64 -13.24 -2.44
N HIS A 22 -13.22 -13.59 -1.31
CA HIS A 22 -12.60 -13.38 -0.02
C HIS A 22 -11.37 -14.28 0.05
N ALA A 23 -10.19 -13.69 -0.01
CA ALA A 23 -9.02 -14.34 0.53
C ALA A 23 -9.27 -14.57 2.03
N ASP A 24 -8.91 -15.75 2.52
CA ASP A 24 -8.98 -16.10 3.95
C ASP A 24 -7.98 -15.22 4.71
N LEU A 25 -8.42 -14.02 5.10
CA LEU A 25 -7.60 -13.07 5.84
C LEU A 25 -7.42 -13.58 7.26
N THR A 26 -6.17 -13.80 7.63
CA THR A 26 -5.83 -14.15 9.00
C THR A 26 -6.03 -12.92 9.91
N PRO A 27 -6.85 -13.03 10.96
CA PRO A 27 -7.21 -11.90 11.80
C PRO A 27 -6.07 -11.46 12.72
N ALA A 28 -6.17 -10.24 13.24
CA ALA A 28 -5.12 -9.59 14.01
C ALA A 28 -4.83 -10.28 15.36
N ASN A 29 -5.82 -10.96 15.95
CA ASN A 29 -5.69 -11.64 17.24
C ASN A 29 -4.88 -12.95 17.19
N THR A 30 -4.35 -13.32 16.02
CA THR A 30 -3.48 -14.49 15.83
C THR A 30 -2.01 -14.21 16.13
N GLY A 31 -1.64 -12.94 16.35
CA GLY A 31 -0.23 -12.51 16.47
C GLY A 31 0.51 -12.47 15.13
N ASN A 32 -0.18 -12.67 14.00
CA ASN A 32 0.42 -12.64 12.67
C ASN A 32 -0.62 -12.36 11.56
N GLY A 33 -1.27 -11.19 11.59
CA GLY A 33 -2.33 -10.87 10.64
C GLY A 33 -1.87 -10.75 9.19
N SER A 34 -2.79 -11.02 8.25
CA SER A 34 -2.56 -10.90 6.81
C SER A 34 -2.34 -9.44 6.40
N LEU A 35 -1.44 -9.25 5.43
CA LEU A 35 -1.23 -7.99 4.73
C LEU A 35 -2.17 -7.93 3.53
N ALA A 36 -3.03 -6.92 3.50
CA ALA A 36 -4.04 -6.74 2.47
C ALA A 36 -3.94 -5.38 1.79
N VAL A 37 -4.36 -5.34 0.53
CA VAL A 37 -4.66 -4.11 -0.21
C VAL A 37 -6.16 -3.88 -0.12
N VAL A 38 -6.55 -2.68 0.28
CA VAL A 38 -7.96 -2.25 0.32
C VAL A 38 -8.13 -1.13 -0.68
N ALA A 39 -9.06 -1.29 -1.61
CA ALA A 39 -9.48 -0.26 -2.55
C ALA A 39 -10.97 0.03 -2.35
N PHE A 40 -11.37 1.29 -2.45
CA PHE A 40 -12.76 1.69 -2.35
C PHE A 40 -13.09 2.87 -3.24
N ASN A 41 -14.33 2.92 -3.72
CA ASN A 41 -14.85 4.03 -4.49
C ASN A 41 -15.50 5.05 -3.53
N THR A 42 -15.00 6.27 -3.54
CA THR A 42 -15.49 7.36 -2.69
C THR A 42 -16.90 7.83 -3.04
N ALA A 43 -17.33 7.64 -4.29
CA ALA A 43 -18.66 8.02 -4.79
C ALA A 43 -19.70 6.93 -4.55
N THR A 44 -19.43 5.68 -4.94
CA THR A 44 -20.40 4.57 -4.83
C THR A 44 -20.36 3.87 -3.47
N ARG A 45 -19.27 4.05 -2.72
CA ARG A 45 -18.96 3.31 -1.47
C ARG A 45 -18.72 1.82 -1.67
N ASP A 46 -18.55 1.36 -2.91
CA ASP A 46 -18.11 0.00 -3.17
C ASP A 46 -16.65 -0.17 -2.76
N PHE A 47 -16.27 -1.37 -2.32
CA PHE A 47 -14.90 -1.67 -1.93
C PHE A 47 -14.48 -3.06 -2.37
N TYR A 48 -13.18 -3.27 -2.40
CA TYR A 48 -12.54 -4.54 -2.68
C TYR A 48 -11.34 -4.71 -1.77
N ILE A 49 -11.19 -5.90 -1.20
CA ILE A 49 -10.06 -6.27 -0.34
C ILE A 49 -9.32 -7.43 -1.00
N ARG A 50 -8.00 -7.35 -1.05
CA ARG A 50 -7.13 -8.36 -1.63
C ARG A 50 -6.02 -8.73 -0.67
N ASP A 51 -5.88 -10.02 -0.37
CA ASP A 51 -4.72 -10.52 0.35
C ASP A 51 -3.47 -10.48 -0.55
N THR A 52 -2.37 -10.00 0.01
CA THR A 52 -1.07 -10.01 -0.65
C THR A 52 -0.37 -11.37 -0.58
N GLY A 53 -0.85 -12.27 0.28
CA GLY A 53 -0.22 -13.56 0.58
C GLY A 53 0.90 -13.44 1.62
N PHE A 54 1.14 -12.24 2.15
CA PHE A 54 2.09 -11.99 3.23
C PHE A 54 1.37 -11.82 4.54
N PHE A 55 2.05 -12.20 5.62
CA PHE A 55 1.70 -11.83 6.97
C PHE A 55 2.66 -10.76 7.50
N ILE A 56 2.23 -10.04 8.53
CA ILE A 56 3.06 -9.03 9.20
C ILE A 56 4.46 -9.55 9.57
N ASN A 57 4.60 -10.75 10.16
CA ASN A 57 5.91 -11.31 10.53
C ASN A 57 6.78 -11.72 9.33
N SER A 58 6.19 -11.85 8.13
CA SER A 58 6.92 -12.14 6.89
C SER A 58 7.24 -10.89 6.07
N PHE A 59 6.81 -9.71 6.52
CA PHE A 59 6.94 -8.45 5.79
C PHE A 59 7.36 -7.30 6.71
N LEU A 60 8.33 -7.53 7.60
CA LEU A 60 8.85 -6.53 8.54
C LEU A 60 10.00 -5.72 7.92
N PRO A 61 10.08 -4.41 8.19
CA PRO A 61 11.18 -3.58 7.72
C PRO A 61 12.46 -3.83 8.53
N THR A 62 13.55 -3.22 8.08
CA THR A 62 14.81 -3.13 8.83
C THR A 62 14.68 -2.27 10.07
N GLY A 63 15.43 -2.62 11.13
CA GLY A 63 15.59 -1.77 12.31
C GLY A 63 14.38 -1.70 13.24
N ILE A 64 13.50 -2.70 13.22
CA ILE A 64 12.39 -2.77 14.18
C ILE A 64 12.92 -2.95 15.61
N THR A 65 12.32 -2.21 16.54
CA THR A 65 12.49 -2.46 17.97
C THR A 65 11.45 -3.48 18.40
N THR A 66 11.90 -4.65 18.88
CA THR A 66 11.03 -5.69 19.42
C THR A 66 10.58 -5.35 20.84
N LEU A 67 9.33 -5.61 21.17
CA LEU A 67 8.84 -5.53 22.56
C LEU A 67 8.77 -6.93 23.19
N PRO A 68 8.88 -7.04 24.52
CA PRO A 68 8.57 -8.29 25.21
C PRO A 68 7.18 -8.79 24.83
N GLY A 69 7.12 -10.02 24.31
CA GLY A 69 5.87 -10.63 23.86
C GLY A 69 5.41 -10.18 22.48
N ASP A 70 6.29 -9.77 21.57
CA ASP A 70 5.96 -9.51 20.16
C ASP A 70 5.97 -10.75 19.24
N GLY A 71 6.11 -11.95 19.83
CA GLY A 71 6.16 -13.20 19.09
C GLY A 71 7.52 -13.51 18.45
N ASN A 72 8.61 -12.87 18.89
CA ASN A 72 9.95 -12.98 18.31
C ASN A 72 10.00 -12.39 16.89
N ALA A 73 9.45 -11.19 16.72
CA ALA A 73 9.55 -10.46 15.46
C ALA A 73 11.03 -10.29 15.09
N ILE A 74 11.41 -10.79 13.91
CA ILE A 74 12.74 -10.55 13.36
C ILE A 74 12.53 -9.60 12.19
N GLY A 75 13.16 -8.43 12.24
CA GLY A 75 13.17 -7.46 11.14
C GLY A 75 13.83 -8.02 9.88
N ASP A 76 14.01 -7.15 8.88
CA ASP A 76 14.72 -7.49 7.63
C ASP A 76 14.05 -8.64 6.86
N LYS A 77 12.73 -8.57 6.71
CA LYS A 77 11.94 -9.58 5.97
C LYS A 77 11.38 -9.06 4.66
N THR A 78 11.43 -7.75 4.43
CA THR A 78 10.99 -7.16 3.16
C THR A 78 11.97 -7.49 2.03
N PRO A 79 11.48 -7.84 0.83
CA PRO A 79 12.35 -8.16 -0.31
C PRO A 79 13.26 -6.99 -0.72
N GLU A 80 14.59 -7.18 -0.65
CA GLU A 80 15.58 -6.15 -1.02
C GLU A 80 15.56 -5.77 -2.51
N THR A 81 15.05 -6.64 -3.38
CA THR A 81 14.87 -6.37 -4.80
C THR A 81 13.57 -5.63 -5.12
N GLY A 82 12.77 -5.29 -4.10
CA GLY A 82 11.36 -4.96 -4.28
C GLY A 82 10.53 -6.20 -4.63
N LEU A 83 9.23 -5.98 -4.77
CA LEU A 83 8.21 -6.99 -4.98
C LEU A 83 7.13 -6.44 -5.90
N MET A 84 6.84 -7.15 -6.98
CA MET A 84 5.67 -6.89 -7.81
C MET A 84 4.67 -8.00 -7.54
N LEU A 85 3.42 -7.66 -7.23
CA LEU A 85 2.32 -8.61 -7.09
C LEU A 85 1.30 -8.37 -8.20
N ASN A 86 1.19 -9.33 -9.10
CA ASN A 86 0.29 -9.24 -10.25
C ASN A 86 -0.27 -10.62 -10.60
N LYS A 87 -1.15 -10.65 -11.60
CA LYS A 87 -1.80 -11.88 -12.08
C LYS A 87 -0.83 -12.96 -12.58
N THR A 88 0.41 -12.59 -12.92
CA THR A 88 1.41 -13.51 -13.49
C THR A 88 2.27 -14.19 -12.42
N ASN A 89 2.36 -13.64 -11.21
CA ASN A 89 3.29 -14.13 -10.19
C ASN A 89 2.66 -14.40 -8.82
N THR A 90 1.41 -13.98 -8.59
CA THR A 90 0.74 -14.15 -7.30
C THR A 90 -0.70 -14.63 -7.51
N THR A 91 -1.03 -15.81 -6.98
CA THR A 91 -2.34 -16.43 -7.17
C THR A 91 -3.49 -15.55 -6.67
N SER A 92 -3.32 -14.83 -5.56
CA SER A 92 -4.33 -13.90 -5.05
C SER A 92 -4.56 -12.67 -5.95
N PHE A 93 -3.61 -12.36 -6.83
CA PHE A 93 -3.73 -11.31 -7.85
C PHE A 93 -4.17 -11.83 -9.22
N ALA A 94 -4.17 -13.16 -9.42
CA ALA A 94 -4.68 -13.79 -10.64
C ALA A 94 -6.21 -13.77 -10.73
N ASP A 95 -6.89 -13.46 -9.64
CA ASP A 95 -8.34 -13.33 -9.62
C ASP A 95 -8.81 -12.17 -10.53
N PRO A 96 -9.58 -12.47 -11.60
CA PRO A 96 -10.09 -11.45 -12.51
C PRO A 96 -11.11 -10.51 -11.85
N THR A 97 -11.73 -10.89 -10.71
CA THR A 97 -12.82 -10.10 -10.12
C THR A 97 -12.38 -8.71 -9.68
N PHE A 98 -11.13 -8.54 -9.22
CA PHE A 98 -10.59 -7.21 -8.92
C PHE A 98 -10.40 -6.35 -10.16
N GLY A 99 -9.87 -6.92 -11.25
CA GLY A 99 -9.70 -6.20 -12.51
C GLY A 99 -11.06 -5.79 -13.09
N THR A 100 -12.07 -6.65 -12.96
CA THR A 100 -13.46 -6.34 -13.31
C THR A 100 -14.05 -5.25 -12.42
N TRP A 101 -13.88 -5.36 -11.10
CA TRP A 101 -14.35 -4.34 -10.15
C TRP A 101 -13.72 -2.99 -10.45
N LEU A 102 -12.39 -2.94 -10.59
CA LEU A 102 -11.61 -1.73 -10.84
C LEU A 102 -11.94 -1.11 -12.20
N GLY A 103 -12.12 -1.94 -13.24
CA GLY A 103 -12.52 -1.49 -14.58
C GLY A 103 -13.95 -0.93 -14.66
N ALA A 104 -14.79 -1.22 -13.65
CA ALA A 104 -16.12 -0.65 -13.50
C ALA A 104 -16.14 0.66 -12.70
N GLN A 105 -15.01 1.05 -12.06
CA GLN A 105 -14.92 2.28 -11.27
C GLN A 105 -14.39 3.46 -12.11
N ASP A 106 -14.76 4.67 -11.71
CA ASP A 106 -14.03 5.88 -12.12
C ASP A 106 -12.71 5.95 -11.34
N ALA A 107 -11.59 5.91 -12.06
CA ALA A 107 -10.25 5.92 -11.49
C ALA A 107 -9.99 7.12 -10.56
N THR A 108 -10.62 8.28 -10.81
CA THR A 108 -10.46 9.47 -9.96
C THR A 108 -11.19 9.35 -8.63
N SER A 109 -12.21 8.49 -8.57
CA SER A 109 -13.04 8.23 -7.39
C SER A 109 -12.51 7.08 -6.54
N VAL A 110 -11.57 6.27 -7.05
CA VAL A 110 -10.96 5.17 -6.30
C VAL A 110 -9.85 5.69 -5.37
N ARG A 111 -9.90 5.22 -4.12
CA ARG A 111 -8.87 5.41 -3.12
C ARG A 111 -8.43 4.06 -2.57
N TRP A 112 -7.18 3.96 -2.17
CA TRP A 112 -6.62 2.70 -1.70
C TRP A 112 -5.55 2.89 -0.62
N PHE A 113 -5.30 1.81 0.11
CA PHE A 113 -4.21 1.68 1.08
C PHE A 113 -3.84 0.21 1.30
N VAL A 114 -2.68 -0.01 1.91
CA VAL A 114 -2.20 -1.31 2.43
C VAL A 114 -2.46 -1.37 3.93
N THR A 115 -2.81 -2.53 4.46
CA THR A 115 -3.19 -2.73 5.85
C THR A 115 -2.76 -4.10 6.35
N ALA A 116 -2.16 -4.19 7.52
CA ALA A 116 -1.98 -5.43 8.30
C ALA A 116 -1.94 -5.06 9.77
N SER A 117 -2.42 -5.92 10.65
CA SER A 117 -2.20 -5.73 12.07
C SER A 117 -2.09 -7.03 12.82
N ASP A 118 -1.47 -6.95 13.99
CA ASP A 118 -1.64 -7.98 14.99
C ASP A 118 -1.70 -7.38 16.39
N SER A 119 -2.30 -8.16 17.27
CA SER A 119 -2.19 -7.98 18.71
C SER A 119 -2.11 -9.33 19.39
N ILE A 120 -1.23 -9.42 20.38
CA ILE A 120 -1.14 -10.60 21.27
C ILE A 120 -2.12 -10.46 22.46
N SER A 121 -2.90 -9.37 22.48
CA SER A 121 -4.00 -9.16 23.42
C SER A 121 -5.16 -8.44 22.75
N THR A 122 -6.36 -8.93 23.00
CA THR A 122 -7.62 -8.34 22.53
C THR A 122 -8.03 -7.09 23.32
N THR A 123 -7.28 -6.71 24.36
CA THR A 123 -7.59 -5.53 25.19
C THR A 123 -6.66 -4.36 24.87
N GLN A 124 -7.26 -3.19 24.63
CA GLN A 124 -6.58 -1.93 24.31
C GLN A 124 -5.50 -1.54 25.35
N SER A 125 -5.63 -1.96 26.62
CA SER A 125 -4.77 -1.49 27.71
C SER A 125 -3.55 -2.36 27.99
N GLY A 126 -3.49 -3.61 27.50
CA GLY A 126 -2.36 -4.49 27.77
C GLY A 126 -2.07 -5.37 26.56
N GLY A 127 -0.87 -5.27 26.00
CA GLY A 127 -0.41 -6.14 24.91
C GLY A 127 0.41 -5.39 23.87
N VAL A 128 1.28 -6.14 23.18
CA VAL A 128 1.97 -5.67 21.99
C VAL A 128 0.95 -5.59 20.85
N ALA A 129 0.90 -4.44 20.19
CA ALA A 129 0.07 -4.18 19.02
C ALA A 129 0.96 -3.63 17.92
N ARG A 130 0.82 -4.19 16.72
CA ARG A 130 1.59 -3.83 15.53
C ARG A 130 0.66 -3.56 14.36
N ALA A 131 1.13 -2.73 13.45
CA ALA A 131 0.42 -2.31 12.27
C ALA A 131 1.38 -2.16 11.09
N ILE A 132 0.91 -2.49 9.90
CA ILE A 132 1.49 -2.03 8.63
C ILE A 132 0.43 -1.21 7.93
N THR A 133 0.77 0.00 7.50
CA THR A 133 -0.13 0.81 6.68
C THR A 133 0.62 1.65 5.65
N SER A 134 -0.04 1.96 4.53
CA SER A 134 0.49 2.90 3.54
C SER A 134 -0.09 4.29 3.71
N SER A 135 0.69 5.34 3.46
CA SER A 135 0.21 6.73 3.52
C SER A 135 0.87 7.62 2.47
N ALA A 136 0.05 8.47 1.84
CA ALA A 136 0.50 9.53 0.92
C ALA A 136 1.26 10.66 1.62
N THR A 137 1.19 10.74 2.95
CA THR A 137 1.88 11.72 3.80
C THR A 137 2.67 11.03 4.91
N ALA A 138 3.60 11.76 5.53
CA ALA A 138 4.33 11.27 6.69
C ALA A 138 3.36 10.93 7.84
N LEU A 139 3.57 9.77 8.47
CA LEU A 139 2.69 9.23 9.49
C LEU A 139 3.24 9.49 10.89
N THR A 140 2.35 9.86 11.83
CA THR A 140 2.63 9.84 13.27
C THR A 140 1.50 9.11 13.98
N ALA A 141 1.78 8.45 15.09
CA ALA A 141 0.78 7.74 15.88
C ALA A 141 1.13 7.69 17.36
N SER A 142 0.11 7.50 18.19
CA SER A 142 0.24 7.17 19.61
C SER A 142 0.00 5.69 19.87
N ASN A 143 0.41 5.21 21.04
CA ASN A 143 0.17 3.84 21.47
C ASN A 143 -1.32 3.46 21.47
N GLY A 144 -2.20 4.39 21.87
CA GLY A 144 -3.63 4.18 21.82
C GLY A 144 -4.17 4.01 20.40
N GLN A 145 -3.57 4.72 19.42
CA GLN A 145 -3.93 4.58 18.01
C GLN A 145 -3.55 3.21 17.46
N VAL A 146 -2.34 2.74 17.70
CA VAL A 146 -1.90 1.40 17.28
C VAL A 146 -2.70 0.30 18.00
N GLY A 147 -2.92 0.45 19.32
CA GLY A 147 -3.70 -0.50 20.11
C GLY A 147 -5.14 -0.65 19.60
N ASN A 148 -5.81 0.45 19.29
CA ASN A 148 -7.15 0.44 18.71
C ASN A 148 -7.22 -0.23 17.34
N TYR A 149 -6.22 0.03 16.50
CA TYR A 149 -6.15 -0.58 15.17
C TYR A 149 -6.13 -2.10 15.26
N ALA A 150 -5.23 -2.61 16.11
CA ALA A 150 -5.03 -4.04 16.27
C ALA A 150 -6.16 -4.73 17.05
N ALA A 151 -6.72 -4.06 18.07
CA ALA A 151 -7.80 -4.61 18.90
C ALA A 151 -9.16 -4.69 18.18
N SER A 152 -9.37 -3.96 17.10
CA SER A 152 -10.61 -4.03 16.28
C SER A 152 -10.84 -5.37 15.56
N GLY A 153 -10.07 -6.41 15.91
CA GLY A 153 -10.11 -7.75 15.35
C GLY A 153 -9.56 -7.85 13.93
N ASN A 154 -9.53 -6.77 13.14
CA ASN A 154 -9.31 -6.84 11.69
C ASN A 154 -8.81 -5.52 11.10
N ALA A 155 -7.73 -4.96 11.65
CA ALA A 155 -7.05 -3.81 11.03
C ALA A 155 -8.00 -2.67 10.60
N GLY A 156 -8.86 -2.21 11.52
CA GLY A 156 -9.92 -1.24 11.22
C GLY A 156 -11.28 -1.86 10.88
N ASN A 157 -11.56 -3.07 11.39
CA ASN A 157 -12.86 -3.76 11.27
C ASN A 157 -13.15 -4.43 9.90
N LEU A 158 -12.13 -4.85 9.13
CA LEU A 158 -12.29 -5.50 7.81
C LEU A 158 -13.23 -6.74 7.80
N ASN A 159 -13.38 -7.50 8.90
CA ASN A 159 -14.37 -8.59 8.96
C ASN A 159 -15.81 -8.09 9.02
N THR A 160 -16.07 -6.90 9.57
CA THR A 160 -17.43 -6.33 9.50
C THR A 160 -17.76 -5.86 8.08
N LEU A 161 -16.74 -5.50 7.29
CA LEU A 161 -16.89 -5.33 5.85
C LEU A 161 -17.12 -6.68 5.14
N ALA A 162 -16.49 -7.77 5.60
CA ALA A 162 -16.52 -9.06 4.92
C ALA A 162 -17.62 -10.05 5.36
N GLY A 163 -18.20 -9.91 6.56
CA GLY A 163 -18.92 -11.00 7.24
C GLY A 163 -20.30 -10.67 7.82
N GLY A 164 -20.83 -9.45 7.66
CA GLY A 164 -22.08 -9.05 8.30
C GLY A 164 -22.93 -8.12 7.44
N THR A 165 -23.71 -8.69 6.52
CA THR A 165 -24.56 -8.00 5.52
C THR A 165 -23.77 -7.12 4.52
N PRO A 166 -23.90 -7.35 3.20
CA PRO A 166 -23.06 -6.70 2.18
C PRO A 166 -23.28 -5.18 2.01
N PHE A 167 -24.12 -4.54 2.85
CA PHE A 167 -24.47 -3.13 2.71
C PHE A 167 -24.55 -2.35 4.03
N SER A 168 -24.02 -2.89 5.14
CA SER A 168 -23.80 -2.06 6.33
C SER A 168 -22.33 -1.65 6.40
N LEU A 169 -21.92 -0.79 5.46
CA LEU A 169 -20.91 0.23 5.78
C LEU A 169 -21.54 1.26 6.72
N SER A 170 -22.01 0.79 7.88
CA SER A 170 -22.14 1.65 9.03
C SER A 170 -20.72 1.95 9.48
N PHE A 171 -20.07 2.91 8.83
CA PHE A 171 -19.13 3.79 9.53
C PHE A 171 -19.96 4.63 10.50
N SER A 172 -20.66 4.00 11.44
CA SER A 172 -21.07 4.71 12.64
C SER A 172 -19.76 5.23 13.19
N ALA A 173 -19.59 6.56 13.15
CA ALA A 173 -18.56 7.24 13.88
C ALA A 173 -18.43 6.52 15.23
N HIS A 174 -17.25 5.98 15.52
CA HIS A 174 -17.07 5.32 16.81
C HIS A 174 -17.34 6.39 17.86
N THR A 175 -18.48 6.30 18.53
CA THR A 175 -18.86 7.23 19.59
C THR A 175 -17.86 7.03 20.71
N GLY A 176 -16.87 7.93 20.78
CA GLY A 176 -15.74 7.84 21.71
C GLY A 176 -14.34 7.87 21.07
N ALA A 177 -14.22 7.83 19.73
CA ALA A 177 -12.95 8.08 19.06
C ALA A 177 -12.79 9.59 18.76
N PRO A 178 -11.67 10.24 19.16
CA PRO A 178 -11.40 11.63 18.78
C PRO A 178 -11.40 11.79 17.24
N GLY A 179 -11.90 12.88 16.67
CA GLY A 179 -11.99 13.06 15.21
C GLY A 179 -10.64 13.02 14.46
N THR A 180 -9.53 13.12 15.17
CA THR A 180 -8.18 12.84 14.64
C THR A 180 -7.97 11.36 14.30
N PHE A 181 -8.78 10.46 14.87
CA PHE A 181 -8.74 9.03 14.63
C PHE A 181 -9.34 8.66 13.27
N ASP A 182 -10.50 9.23 12.90
CA ASP A 182 -11.01 9.16 11.51
C ASP A 182 -10.03 9.79 10.51
N SER A 183 -9.29 10.80 10.94
CA SER A 183 -8.33 11.53 10.11
C SER A 183 -7.01 10.79 9.88
N ASN A 184 -6.60 9.87 10.76
CA ASN A 184 -5.25 9.27 10.77
C ASN A 184 -5.21 7.78 10.38
N PHE A 185 -6.35 7.18 10.06
CA PHE A 185 -6.48 5.73 9.82
C PHE A 185 -6.77 5.36 8.38
N GLY A 186 -6.24 6.13 7.43
CA GLY A 186 -6.56 5.91 6.02
C GLY A 186 -7.99 6.29 5.64
N LEU A 187 -8.69 7.10 6.44
CA LEU A 187 -9.97 7.73 6.05
C LEU A 187 -9.93 9.25 6.08
N GLY A 188 -8.87 9.85 6.63
CA GLY A 188 -8.47 11.18 6.25
C GLY A 188 -8.09 11.14 4.78
N SER A 189 -8.89 11.77 3.92
CA SER A 189 -8.73 11.77 2.45
C SER A 189 -7.32 12.12 1.97
N LEU A 190 -6.52 12.78 2.82
CA LEU A 190 -5.13 13.19 2.57
C LEU A 190 -4.10 12.04 2.69
N SER A 191 -4.40 11.00 3.45
CA SER A 191 -3.49 9.85 3.67
C SER A 191 -3.70 8.73 2.65
N LEU A 192 -4.88 8.69 2.04
CA LEU A 192 -5.25 7.70 1.03
C LEU A 192 -4.59 7.98 -0.32
N ALA A 193 -4.15 6.92 -0.97
CA ALA A 193 -3.56 7.00 -2.29
C ALA A 193 -4.64 6.99 -3.37
N SER A 194 -4.41 7.75 -4.44
CA SER A 194 -5.11 7.58 -5.72
C SER A 194 -4.48 6.45 -6.53
N LEU A 195 -5.20 5.89 -7.51
CA LEU A 195 -4.60 4.90 -8.42
C LEU A 195 -3.37 5.50 -9.13
N ASN A 196 -2.35 4.67 -9.33
CA ASN A 196 -1.04 5.02 -9.89
C ASN A 196 -0.21 6.00 -9.03
N GLN A 197 -0.70 6.42 -7.86
CA GLN A 197 0.10 7.19 -6.92
C GLN A 197 1.03 6.27 -6.13
N SER A 198 2.31 6.63 -6.07
CA SER A 198 3.28 5.95 -5.21
C SER A 198 3.26 6.57 -3.82
N VAL A 199 3.14 5.76 -2.77
CA VAL A 199 3.02 6.22 -1.38
C VAL A 199 3.93 5.44 -0.43
N GLY A 200 4.27 6.03 0.71
CA GLY A 200 5.14 5.38 1.70
C GLY A 200 4.43 4.23 2.40
N LEU A 201 5.19 3.21 2.78
CA LEU A 201 4.73 2.12 3.65
C LEU A 201 5.34 2.30 5.05
N TYR A 202 4.56 2.07 6.10
CA TYR A 202 4.93 2.32 7.49
C TYR A 202 4.61 1.12 8.36
N TYR A 203 5.55 0.77 9.23
CA TYR A 203 5.35 -0.17 10.32
C TYR A 203 5.18 0.62 11.60
N LEU A 204 4.13 0.34 12.34
CA LEU A 204 3.86 0.97 13.63
C LEU A 204 3.81 -0.10 14.69
N VAL A 205 4.45 0.19 15.81
CA VAL A 205 4.37 -0.65 17.01
C VAL A 205 4.24 0.25 18.21
N ARG A 206 3.49 -0.20 19.22
CA ARG A 206 3.49 0.49 20.51
C ARG A 206 4.94 0.64 21.01
N ALA A 207 5.27 1.77 21.61
CA ALA A 207 6.57 1.95 22.26
C ALA A 207 6.66 1.21 23.60
N GLN A 208 5.52 0.82 24.17
CA GLN A 208 5.41 0.07 25.43
C GLN A 208 4.16 -0.81 25.44
N PRO A 209 4.23 -2.02 26.04
CA PRO A 209 3.12 -2.99 26.04
C PRO A 209 1.96 -2.61 26.98
N THR A 210 2.18 -1.77 27.99
CA THR A 210 1.16 -1.30 28.94
C THR A 210 1.26 0.20 29.17
N GLY A 211 0.15 0.83 29.58
CA GLY A 211 0.09 2.25 29.94
C GLY A 211 0.16 3.25 28.78
N GLY A 212 0.18 4.55 29.14
CA GLY A 212 0.44 5.72 28.29
C GLY A 212 -0.12 5.66 26.86
N LEU A 213 -1.46 5.63 26.70
CA LEU A 213 -2.11 5.65 25.38
C LEU A 213 -1.76 6.91 24.57
N ALA A 214 -1.46 8.01 25.25
CA ALA A 214 -1.04 9.26 24.63
C ALA A 214 0.44 9.29 24.22
N ASN A 215 1.26 8.34 24.69
CA ASN A 215 2.68 8.30 24.33
C ASN A 215 2.82 8.00 22.83
N PRO A 216 3.80 8.63 22.14
CA PRO A 216 4.10 8.31 20.75
C PRO A 216 4.38 6.82 20.57
N ALA A 217 3.81 6.24 19.51
CA ALA A 217 4.19 4.92 19.02
C ALA A 217 5.51 5.00 18.26
N SER A 218 6.20 3.86 18.12
CA SER A 218 7.31 3.75 17.19
C SER A 218 6.74 3.63 15.77
N VAL A 219 7.14 4.55 14.89
CA VAL A 219 6.75 4.56 13.48
C VAL A 219 8.01 4.44 12.65
N ILE A 220 8.10 3.38 11.85
CA ILE A 220 9.24 3.07 11.00
C ILE A 220 8.74 3.07 9.56
N GLN A 221 9.25 3.99 8.75
CA GLN A 221 9.00 3.95 7.31
C GLN A 221 9.85 2.84 6.68
N TYR A 222 9.26 2.06 5.79
CA TYR A 222 9.97 1.02 5.06
C TYR A 222 11.02 1.67 4.18
N GLY A 223 12.17 1.03 4.07
CA GLY A 223 13.29 1.53 3.29
C GLY A 223 14.53 0.69 3.51
N ASN A 224 15.61 1.13 2.88
CA ASN A 224 16.95 0.57 3.02
C ASN A 224 17.94 1.73 3.17
N THR A 225 19.24 1.43 3.07
CA THR A 225 20.30 2.45 3.14
C THR A 225 20.29 3.44 1.98
N THR A 226 19.58 3.15 0.88
CA THR A 226 19.52 4.00 -0.32
C THR A 226 18.30 4.91 -0.33
N GLY A 227 17.23 4.56 0.38
CA GLY A 227 16.06 5.43 0.58
C GLY A 227 14.81 4.69 1.04
N PHE A 228 13.69 5.39 1.02
CA PHE A 228 12.40 4.83 1.46
C PHE A 228 11.75 3.98 0.38
N ALA A 229 11.10 2.90 0.81
CA ALA A 229 10.24 2.09 -0.04
C ALA A 229 8.95 2.83 -0.36
N ALA A 230 8.37 2.50 -1.51
CA ALA A 230 7.07 2.97 -1.92
C ALA A 230 6.20 1.81 -2.39
N VAL A 231 4.89 1.97 -2.21
CA VAL A 231 3.88 1.06 -2.74
C VAL A 231 2.99 1.78 -3.74
N THR A 232 2.57 1.07 -4.78
CA THR A 232 1.70 1.61 -5.83
C THR A 232 0.67 0.57 -6.23
N LEU A 233 -0.61 0.98 -6.27
CA LEU A 233 -1.68 0.23 -6.94
C LEU A 233 -1.95 0.90 -8.29
N ALA A 234 -1.61 0.21 -9.37
CA ALA A 234 -1.83 0.69 -10.72
C ALA A 234 -3.31 0.54 -11.13
N SER A 235 -3.76 1.37 -12.08
CA SER A 235 -5.15 1.32 -12.58
C SER A 235 -5.51 0.04 -13.33
N ASN A 236 -4.53 -0.80 -13.67
CA ASN A 236 -4.74 -2.14 -14.23
C ASN A 236 -4.90 -3.23 -13.14
N GLY A 237 -4.81 -2.86 -11.86
CA GLY A 237 -4.94 -3.75 -10.71
C GLY A 237 -3.62 -4.40 -10.26
N ASP A 238 -2.48 -4.05 -10.86
CA ASP A 238 -1.18 -4.51 -10.40
C ASP A 238 -0.77 -3.75 -9.14
N PHE A 239 -0.27 -4.48 -8.13
CA PHE A 239 0.31 -3.91 -6.93
C PHE A 239 1.83 -4.04 -6.98
N SER A 240 2.54 -3.01 -6.55
CA SER A 240 3.99 -3.03 -6.46
C SER A 240 4.45 -2.45 -5.13
N TYR A 241 5.49 -3.07 -4.58
CA TYR A 241 6.36 -2.56 -3.53
C TYR A 241 7.75 -2.40 -4.15
N SER A 242 8.24 -1.17 -4.22
CA SER A 242 9.58 -0.88 -4.71
C SER A 242 10.40 -0.26 -3.60
N LEU A 243 11.63 -0.74 -3.44
CA LEU A 243 12.61 0.01 -2.67
C LEU A 243 13.08 1.20 -3.50
N ALA A 244 13.47 2.29 -2.84
CA ALA A 244 14.25 3.32 -3.50
C ALA A 244 15.45 2.62 -4.14
N GLY A 245 15.50 2.63 -5.49
CA GLY A 245 16.61 2.06 -6.20
C GLY A 245 17.90 2.66 -5.65
N ALA A 246 18.95 1.84 -5.51
CA ALA A 246 20.28 2.41 -5.35
C ALA A 246 20.44 3.48 -6.44
N PRO A 247 20.90 4.70 -6.11
CA PRO A 247 21.06 5.74 -7.10
C PRO A 247 21.79 5.11 -8.28
N ALA A 248 21.18 5.15 -9.47
CA ALA A 248 21.76 4.53 -10.64
C ALA A 248 23.20 5.01 -10.71
N ALA A 249 24.16 4.09 -10.60
CA ALA A 249 25.57 4.44 -10.68
C ALA A 249 25.70 5.34 -11.91
N PRO A 250 26.32 6.52 -11.81
CA PRO A 250 26.36 7.49 -12.90
C PRO A 250 26.67 6.73 -14.18
N VAL A 251 25.69 6.61 -15.06
CA VAL A 251 25.89 5.86 -16.31
C VAL A 251 27.02 6.64 -16.98
N PRO A 252 28.21 6.02 -17.19
CA PRO A 252 29.30 6.73 -17.83
C PRO A 252 28.72 7.29 -19.11
N GLU A 253 28.67 8.63 -19.22
CA GLU A 253 28.00 9.25 -20.35
C GLU A 253 28.56 8.60 -21.61
N PRO A 254 27.69 8.09 -22.50
CA PRO A 254 28.17 7.27 -23.59
C PRO A 254 29.22 8.07 -24.35
N SER A 255 30.25 7.37 -24.80
CA SER A 255 31.36 7.91 -25.58
C SER A 255 30.89 8.71 -26.80
N THR A 256 29.60 8.70 -27.14
CA THR A 256 28.91 9.63 -28.05
C THR A 256 29.11 11.10 -27.72
N VAL A 257 29.20 11.54 -26.46
CA VAL A 257 29.52 12.96 -26.17
C VAL A 257 30.95 13.28 -26.63
N TRP A 258 31.88 12.35 -26.39
CA TRP A 258 33.24 12.43 -26.89
C TRP A 258 33.33 12.26 -28.42
N LEU A 259 32.48 11.44 -29.02
CA LEU A 259 32.43 11.16 -30.46
C LEU A 259 31.82 12.34 -31.23
N MET A 260 30.79 12.98 -30.67
CA MET A 260 30.23 14.23 -31.19
C MET A 260 31.25 15.37 -31.05
N GLY A 261 31.95 15.47 -29.92
CA GLY A 261 33.03 16.44 -29.72
C GLY A 261 34.18 16.26 -30.71
N ALA A 262 34.67 15.03 -30.89
CA ALA A 262 35.75 14.71 -31.83
C ALA A 262 35.31 14.92 -33.29
N GLY A 263 34.07 14.58 -33.64
CA GLY A 263 33.50 14.81 -34.96
C GLY A 263 33.42 16.30 -35.32
N LEU A 264 33.04 17.15 -34.36
CA LEU A 264 32.98 18.60 -34.57
C LEU A 264 34.36 19.22 -34.81
N ILE A 265 35.36 18.80 -34.02
CA ILE A 265 36.76 19.25 -34.19
C ILE A 265 37.31 18.80 -35.55
N GLY A 266 37.00 17.57 -35.97
CA GLY A 266 37.36 17.06 -37.30
C GLY A 266 36.75 17.89 -38.43
N ALA A 267 35.47 18.26 -38.32
CA ALA A 267 34.77 19.07 -39.31
C ALA A 267 35.34 20.50 -39.41
N VAL A 268 35.64 21.14 -38.28
CA VAL A 268 36.30 22.47 -38.25
C VAL A 268 37.70 22.41 -38.87
N GLY A 269 38.46 21.35 -38.59
CA GLY A 269 39.77 21.12 -39.21
C GLY A 269 39.70 20.97 -40.74
N ALA A 270 38.71 20.23 -41.24
CA ALA A 270 38.49 20.06 -42.68
C ALA A 270 38.09 21.38 -43.37
N LEU A 271 37.23 22.19 -42.74
CA LEU A 271 36.82 23.50 -43.27
C LEU A 271 38.00 24.49 -43.36
N ARG A 272 38.89 24.50 -42.36
CA ARG A 272 40.10 25.35 -42.41
C ARG A 272 41.03 24.98 -43.55
N ARG A 273 41.20 23.68 -43.84
CA ARG A 273 42.07 23.22 -44.94
C ARG A 273 41.56 23.64 -46.32
N ARG A 274 40.24 23.67 -46.54
CA ARG A 274 39.67 24.11 -47.83
C ARG A 274 39.92 25.60 -48.09
N LYS A 275 39.82 26.45 -47.07
CA LYS A 275 40.08 27.89 -47.21
C LYS A 275 41.53 28.22 -47.55
N SER A 276 42.49 27.42 -47.08
CA SER A 276 43.91 27.60 -47.42
C SER A 276 44.27 27.09 -48.81
N ALA A 277 43.52 26.13 -49.37
CA ALA A 277 43.73 25.63 -50.72
C ALA A 277 43.21 26.58 -51.81
N ASP A 278 42.17 27.37 -51.53
CA ASP A 278 41.64 28.40 -52.45
C ASP A 278 42.50 29.68 -52.50
N GLN A 279 43.53 29.81 -51.66
CA GLN A 279 44.45 30.96 -51.63
C GLN A 279 45.83 30.68 -52.24
N ALA A 280 46.03 29.52 -52.86
CA ALA A 280 47.21 29.16 -53.63
C ALA A 280 46.85 29.09 -55.12
#